data_AF-A0AAN8ING6-F1
#
_entry.id   AF-A0AAN8ING6-F1
#
_cell.length_a   1.000
_cell.length_b   1.000
_cell.length_c   1.000
_cell.angle_alpha   90.00
_cell.angle_beta   90.00
_cell.angle_gamma   90.00
#
_symmetry.space_group_name_H-M   'P 1'
#
loop_
_entity.id
_entity.type
_entity.pdbx_description
1 polymer ?
#
loop_
_entity_poly.entity_id
_entity_poly.type
_entity_poly.pdbx_seq_one_letter_code
_entity_poly.pdbx_strand_id
1 'polypeptide(L)'
;MYVVMDLPVSSVSTQHPWFRDGDTEVFVTATEGTVAYNQPHFHKFPGINSTKYLGYPTELNPVLNWSSEKVKSTIHDAVKKFLLLGIDGFHIDHVSQLAVDELGKPDHDAAIDVLKELTSSIKQFIESHDDLREKNM
;
A
#
# COMPACT_ATOMS: atom_id res chain seq x y z
N MET A 1 15.35 24.25 -3.54
CA MET A 1 14.55 23.45 -4.50
C MET A 1 14.21 22.16 -3.79
N TYR A 2 12.94 21.77 -3.78
CA TYR A 2 12.49 20.54 -3.13
C TYR A 2 12.07 19.51 -4.19
N VAL A 3 12.38 18.24 -3.97
CA VAL A 3 12.02 17.14 -4.85
C VAL A 3 11.00 16.25 -4.16
N VAL A 4 9.81 16.18 -4.74
CA VAL A 4 8.71 15.31 -4.29
C VAL A 4 8.49 14.22 -5.32
N MET A 5 8.26 12.99 -4.86
CA MET A 5 8.06 11.80 -5.71
C MET A 5 6.71 11.14 -5.42
N ASP A 6 6.05 10.63 -6.45
CA ASP A 6 4.89 9.76 -6.27
C ASP A 6 5.28 8.41 -5.67
N LEU A 7 4.62 8.02 -4.59
CA LEU A 7 4.80 6.71 -3.96
C LEU A 7 3.47 5.93 -4.03
N PRO A 8 3.34 4.96 -4.96
CA PRO A 8 2.14 4.15 -5.07
C PRO A 8 2.06 3.15 -3.92
N VAL A 9 1.33 3.53 -2.88
CA VAL A 9 1.13 2.75 -1.67
C VAL A 9 -0.21 2.02 -1.62
N SER A 10 -1.18 2.42 -2.45
CA SER A 10 -2.52 1.83 -2.47
C SER A 10 -2.61 0.53 -3.28
N SER A 11 -1.95 0.51 -4.43
CA SER A 11 -2.12 -0.55 -5.44
C SER A 11 -0.89 -0.61 -6.33
N VAL A 12 -0.63 -1.79 -6.88
CA VAL A 12 0.45 -2.02 -7.86
C VAL A 12 -0.13 -2.61 -9.14
N SER A 13 0.64 -2.63 -10.22
CA SER A 13 0.23 -3.27 -11.47
C SER A 13 0.14 -4.80 -11.32
N THR A 14 -0.74 -5.44 -12.09
CA THR A 14 -0.74 -6.91 -12.27
C THR A 14 0.57 -7.46 -12.86
N GLN A 15 1.43 -6.61 -13.43
CA GLN A 15 2.78 -7.01 -13.87
C GLN A 15 3.82 -7.00 -12.74
N HIS A 16 3.48 -6.48 -11.57
CA HIS A 16 4.40 -6.44 -10.43
C HIS A 16 4.77 -7.87 -9.99
N PRO A 17 6.05 -8.13 -9.63
CA PRO A 17 6.49 -9.45 -9.21
C PRO A 17 5.61 -10.07 -8.11
N TRP A 18 5.19 -9.29 -7.12
CA TRP A 18 4.26 -9.77 -6.08
C TRP A 18 2.98 -10.39 -6.65
N PHE A 19 2.38 -9.77 -7.66
CA PHE A 19 1.14 -10.29 -8.25
C PHE A 19 1.42 -11.47 -9.18
N ARG A 20 2.46 -11.37 -10.01
CA ARG A 20 2.84 -12.42 -10.97
C ARG A 20 3.29 -13.70 -10.27
N ASP A 21 4.00 -13.57 -9.16
CA ASP A 21 4.56 -14.70 -8.40
C ASP A 21 3.51 -15.31 -7.44
N GLY A 22 2.31 -14.72 -7.39
CA GLY A 22 1.16 -15.29 -6.68
C GLY A 22 1.12 -15.00 -5.18
N ASP A 23 1.71 -13.88 -4.75
CA ASP A 23 1.83 -13.52 -3.34
C ASP A 23 0.52 -12.94 -2.78
N THR A 24 -0.44 -13.82 -2.51
CA THR A 24 -1.78 -13.43 -2.05
C THR A 24 -1.80 -12.66 -0.72
N GLU A 25 -0.77 -12.77 0.12
CA GLU A 25 -0.69 -12.09 1.41
C GLU A 25 -0.52 -10.56 1.25
N VAL A 26 0.14 -10.16 0.17
CA VAL A 26 0.44 -8.77 -0.18
C VAL A 26 -0.80 -8.01 -0.66
N PHE A 27 -1.87 -8.72 -1.06
CA PHE A 27 -3.06 -8.12 -1.66
C PHE A 27 -4.30 -8.33 -0.81
N VAL A 28 -5.25 -7.41 -0.94
CA VAL A 28 -6.59 -7.63 -0.37
C VAL A 28 -7.26 -8.74 -1.17
N THR A 29 -7.47 -9.88 -0.51
CA THR A 29 -8.05 -11.07 -1.14
C THR A 29 -9.34 -11.51 -0.45
N ALA A 30 -10.23 -12.13 -1.23
CA ALA A 30 -11.46 -12.74 -0.75
C ALA A 30 -11.52 -14.20 -1.22
N THR A 31 -11.76 -15.11 -0.30
CA THR A 31 -11.92 -16.54 -0.58
C THR A 31 -13.40 -16.92 -0.71
N GLU A 32 -13.66 -18.02 -1.42
CA GLU A 32 -15.00 -18.56 -1.57
C GLU A 32 -15.66 -18.82 -0.20
N GLY A 33 -16.82 -18.21 0.04
CA GLY A 33 -17.52 -18.22 1.33
C GLY A 33 -17.44 -16.93 2.14
N THR A 34 -16.55 -15.99 1.79
CA THR A 34 -16.52 -14.65 2.38
C THR A 34 -17.55 -13.72 1.74
N VAL A 35 -18.05 -12.74 2.50
CA VAL A 35 -19.02 -11.73 2.00
C VAL A 35 -18.43 -10.86 0.88
N ALA A 36 -17.11 -10.65 0.88
CA ALA A 36 -16.37 -9.95 -0.17
C ALA A 36 -16.32 -10.71 -1.50
N TYR A 37 -16.44 -12.04 -1.50
CA TYR A 37 -16.19 -12.86 -2.69
C TYR A 37 -17.11 -12.54 -3.89
N ASN A 38 -18.33 -12.08 -3.62
CA ASN A 38 -19.32 -11.76 -4.65
C ASN A 38 -19.40 -10.26 -4.98
N GLN A 39 -18.49 -9.44 -4.45
CA GLN A 39 -18.51 -8.01 -4.67
C GLN A 39 -17.99 -7.64 -6.08
N PRO A 40 -18.49 -6.54 -6.69
CA PRO A 40 -18.20 -6.21 -8.09
C PRO A 40 -16.73 -5.94 -8.41
N HIS A 41 -15.96 -5.43 -7.45
CA HIS A 41 -14.55 -5.04 -7.64
C HIS A 41 -13.56 -6.15 -7.30
N PHE A 42 -14.05 -7.37 -7.03
CA PHE A 42 -13.22 -8.54 -6.78
C PHE A 42 -13.07 -9.38 -8.05
N HIS A 43 -11.83 -9.48 -8.52
CA HIS A 43 -11.46 -10.19 -9.75
C HIS A 43 -10.74 -11.51 -9.43
N LYS A 44 -10.84 -12.51 -10.30
CA LYS A 44 -10.21 -13.82 -10.07
C LYS A 44 -8.69 -13.70 -9.98
N PHE A 45 -8.11 -14.26 -8.93
CA PHE A 45 -6.65 -14.29 -8.78
C PHE A 45 -6.05 -15.27 -9.81
N PRO A 46 -5.05 -14.86 -10.61
CA PRO A 46 -4.46 -15.77 -11.60
C PRO A 46 -3.86 -17.02 -10.95
N GLY A 47 -4.25 -18.20 -11.43
CA GLY A 47 -3.72 -19.47 -10.93
C GLY A 47 -4.34 -19.99 -9.63
N ILE A 48 -5.25 -19.25 -8.98
CA ILE A 48 -5.93 -19.67 -7.75
C ILE A 48 -7.46 -19.52 -7.92
N ASN A 49 -8.14 -20.64 -8.20
CA ASN A 49 -9.56 -20.62 -8.55
C ASN A 49 -10.50 -20.21 -7.40
N SER A 50 -10.09 -20.42 -6.15
CA SER A 50 -10.89 -20.16 -4.95
C SER A 50 -10.70 -18.76 -4.36
N THR A 51 -9.84 -17.93 -4.96
CA THR A 51 -9.44 -16.64 -4.42
C THR A 51 -9.63 -15.54 -5.45
N LYS A 52 -10.18 -14.42 -5.00
CA LYS A 52 -10.26 -13.17 -5.75
C LYS A 52 -9.44 -12.08 -5.07
N TYR A 53 -9.03 -11.07 -5.82
CA TYR A 53 -8.38 -9.87 -5.30
C TYR A 53 -9.21 -8.63 -5.59
N LEU A 54 -9.07 -7.61 -4.74
CA LEU A 54 -9.65 -6.31 -4.96
C LEU A 54 -8.83 -5.51 -5.98
N GLY A 55 -9.47 -5.04 -7.05
CA GLY A 55 -8.85 -4.16 -8.06
C GLY A 55 -9.35 -2.71 -7.96
N TYR A 56 -8.44 -1.73 -7.93
CA TYR A 56 -8.78 -0.31 -7.94
C TYR A 56 -7.65 0.54 -8.56
N PRO A 57 -7.95 1.50 -9.47
CA PRO A 57 -9.27 1.86 -9.98
C PRO A 57 -9.83 0.85 -11.00
N THR A 58 -8.99 -0.05 -11.49
CA THR A 58 -9.35 -1.10 -12.45
C THR A 58 -8.75 -2.44 -12.01
N GLU A 59 -9.17 -3.54 -12.63
CA GLU A 59 -8.62 -4.88 -12.36
C GLU A 59 -7.11 -5.00 -12.63
N LEU A 60 -6.53 -4.09 -13.41
CA LEU A 60 -5.09 -4.03 -13.66
C LEU A 60 -4.27 -3.53 -12.47
N ASN A 61 -4.95 -3.09 -11.41
CA ASN A 61 -4.36 -2.47 -10.22
C ASN A 61 -4.84 -3.20 -8.96
N PRO A 62 -4.28 -4.37 -8.63
CA PRO A 62 -4.53 -5.03 -7.36
C PRO A 62 -4.17 -4.14 -6.16
N VAL A 63 -5.11 -4.03 -5.23
CA VAL A 63 -4.99 -3.24 -3.99
C VAL A 63 -4.10 -3.98 -2.99
N LEU A 64 -3.15 -3.25 -2.41
CA LEU A 64 -2.23 -3.77 -1.41
C LEU A 64 -2.91 -3.96 -0.06
N ASN A 65 -2.54 -5.02 0.64
CA ASN A 65 -3.00 -5.31 1.99
C ASN A 65 -2.06 -4.68 3.02
N TRP A 66 -2.41 -3.50 3.52
CA TRP A 66 -1.65 -2.81 4.57
C TRP A 66 -1.73 -3.48 5.94
N SER A 67 -2.58 -4.49 6.12
CA SER A 67 -2.55 -5.33 7.33
C SER A 67 -1.42 -6.38 7.28
N SER A 68 -0.80 -6.61 6.11
CA SER A 68 0.36 -7.49 6.00
C SER A 68 1.62 -6.76 6.47
N GLU A 69 2.30 -7.35 7.44
CA GLU A 69 3.60 -6.87 7.93
C GLU A 69 4.64 -6.79 6.82
N LYS A 70 4.58 -7.71 5.84
CA LYS A 70 5.47 -7.70 4.68
C LYS A 70 5.29 -6.45 3.82
N VAL A 71 4.05 -6.01 3.61
CA VAL A 71 3.74 -4.79 2.85
C VAL A 71 4.24 -3.58 3.61
N LYS A 72 3.90 -3.48 4.90
CA LYS A 72 4.36 -2.39 5.78
C LYS A 72 5.89 -2.28 5.77
N SER A 73 6.60 -3.36 6.11
CA SER A 73 8.06 -3.32 6.22
C SER A 73 8.71 -2.92 4.89
N THR A 74 8.23 -3.45 3.77
CA THR A 74 8.81 -3.17 2.45
C THR A 74 8.62 -1.72 2.05
N ILE A 75 7.43 -1.14 2.29
CA ILE A 75 7.15 0.24 1.94
C ILE A 75 7.94 1.19 2.85
N HIS A 76 8.00 0.93 4.16
CA HIS A 76 8.81 1.73 5.08
C HIS A 76 10.28 1.73 4.67
N ASP A 77 10.83 0.58 4.26
CA ASP A 77 12.23 0.50 3.83
C ASP A 77 12.47 1.18 2.48
N ALA A 78 11.52 1.13 1.56
CA ALA A 78 11.57 1.89 0.31
C ALA A 78 11.60 3.41 0.59
N VAL A 79 10.71 3.89 1.46
CA VAL A 79 10.65 5.30 1.87
C VAL A 79 11.98 5.77 2.46
N LYS A 80 12.54 5.02 3.42
CA LYS A 80 13.85 5.35 4.03
C LYS A 80 14.95 5.45 2.97
N LYS A 81 15.01 4.52 2.02
CA LYS A 81 16.00 4.55 0.93
C LYS A 81 15.86 5.81 0.07
N PHE A 82 14.65 6.19 -0.29
CA PHE A 82 14.42 7.40 -1.09
C PHE A 82 14.75 8.69 -0.32
N LEU A 83 14.46 8.76 0.97
CA LEU A 83 14.87 9.89 1.82
C LEU A 83 16.39 10.03 1.86
N LEU A 84 17.11 8.92 2.02
CA LEU A 84 18.58 8.90 1.98
C LEU A 84 19.17 9.28 0.62
N LEU A 85 18.44 9.03 -0.48
CA LEU A 85 18.80 9.49 -1.82
C LEU A 85 18.55 11.00 -2.03
N GLY A 86 17.95 11.68 -1.06
CA GLY A 86 17.73 13.11 -1.10
C GLY A 86 16.35 13.53 -1.57
N ILE A 87 15.37 12.62 -1.64
CA ILE A 87 13.96 12.99 -1.83
C ILE A 87 13.46 13.76 -0.58
N ASP A 88 12.72 14.84 -0.79
CA ASP A 88 12.24 15.72 0.28
C ASP A 88 10.81 15.41 0.71
N GLY A 89 10.05 14.68 -0.11
CA GLY A 89 8.68 14.31 0.23
C GLY A 89 8.07 13.30 -0.73
N PHE A 90 6.93 12.74 -0.32
CA PHE A 90 6.17 11.79 -1.11
C PHE A 90 4.76 12.28 -1.34
N HIS A 91 4.29 12.17 -2.57
CA HIS A 91 2.88 12.27 -2.88
C HIS A 91 2.26 10.86 -2.78
N ILE A 92 1.24 10.74 -1.95
CA ILE A 92 0.53 9.49 -1.69
C ILE A 92 -0.83 9.59 -2.38
N ASP A 93 -1.03 8.77 -3.41
CA ASP A 93 -2.31 8.66 -4.10
C ASP A 93 -3.23 7.62 -3.45
N HIS A 94 -4.54 7.76 -3.68
CA HIS A 94 -5.59 6.82 -3.29
C HIS A 94 -5.53 6.37 -1.82
N VAL A 95 -5.30 7.32 -0.91
CA VAL A 95 -5.26 7.11 0.56
C VAL A 95 -6.46 6.31 1.06
N SER A 96 -7.65 6.50 0.46
CA SER A 96 -8.87 5.78 0.82
C SER A 96 -8.76 4.25 0.65
N GLN A 97 -7.84 3.76 -0.17
CA GLN A 97 -7.64 2.32 -0.40
C GLN A 97 -6.54 1.72 0.50
N LEU A 98 -5.93 2.50 1.39
CA LEU A 98 -4.96 1.97 2.36
C LEU A 98 -5.61 1.02 3.36
N ALA A 99 -6.90 1.18 3.63
CA ALA A 99 -7.67 0.26 4.44
C ALA A 99 -9.05 0.05 3.82
N VAL A 100 -9.53 -1.18 3.86
CA VAL A 100 -10.84 -1.55 3.35
C VAL A 100 -11.55 -2.45 4.35
N ASP A 101 -12.88 -2.36 4.38
CA ASP A 101 -13.74 -3.19 5.21
C ASP A 101 -13.88 -4.63 4.66
N GLU A 102 -14.65 -5.46 5.36
CA GLU A 102 -14.94 -6.84 4.97
C GLU A 102 -15.67 -6.98 3.62
N LEU A 103 -16.18 -5.87 3.06
CA LEU A 103 -16.84 -5.82 1.75
C LEU A 103 -15.89 -5.25 0.66
N GLY A 104 -14.66 -4.89 1.02
CA GLY A 104 -13.70 -4.23 0.13
C GLY A 104 -14.03 -2.77 -0.16
N LYS A 105 -14.84 -2.12 0.69
CA LYS A 105 -15.08 -0.68 0.61
C LYS A 105 -14.03 0.07 1.44
N PRO A 106 -13.64 1.29 1.02
CA PRO A 106 -12.76 2.15 1.81
C PRO A 106 -13.20 2.31 3.26
N ASP A 107 -12.29 2.03 4.19
CA ASP A 107 -12.41 2.41 5.60
C ASP A 107 -11.57 3.66 5.83
N HIS A 108 -12.24 4.81 5.88
CA HIS A 108 -11.56 6.10 5.97
C HIS A 108 -10.82 6.30 7.31
N ASP A 109 -11.38 5.80 8.41
CA ASP A 109 -10.78 5.98 9.73
C ASP A 109 -9.52 5.13 9.84
N ALA A 110 -9.60 3.86 9.43
CA ALA A 110 -8.45 2.96 9.39
C ALA A 110 -7.37 3.44 8.41
N ALA A 111 -7.76 3.96 7.24
CA ALA A 111 -6.82 4.49 6.26
C ALA A 111 -6.04 5.70 6.79
N ILE A 112 -6.71 6.59 7.54
CA ILE A 112 -6.06 7.73 8.20
C ILE A 112 -5.07 7.23 9.26
N ASP A 113 -5.40 6.19 10.00
CA ASP A 113 -4.51 5.66 11.03
C ASP A 113 -3.26 4.99 10.43
N VAL A 114 -3.39 4.26 9.31
CA VAL A 114 -2.24 3.76 8.53
C VAL A 114 -1.36 4.91 8.06
N LEU A 115 -1.96 6.00 7.56
CA LEU A 115 -1.21 7.18 7.11
C LEU A 115 -0.48 7.87 8.28
N LYS A 116 -1.11 7.97 9.44
CA LYS A 116 -0.46 8.50 10.66
C LYS A 116 0.70 7.62 11.11
N GLU A 117 0.54 6.30 11.07
CA GLU A 117 1.59 5.32 11.39
C GLU A 117 2.80 5.53 10.47
N LEU A 118 2.58 5.56 9.16
CA LEU A 118 3.62 5.81 8.16
C LEU A 118 4.31 7.16 8.40
N THR A 119 3.55 8.23 8.59
CA THR A 119 4.08 9.58 8.82
C THR A 119 4.91 9.64 10.11
N SER A 120 4.46 8.97 11.16
CA SER A 120 5.17 8.92 12.45
C SER A 120 6.49 8.16 12.32
N SER A 121 6.49 7.04 11.59
CA SER A 121 7.71 6.28 11.31
C SER A 121 8.73 7.09 10.49
N ILE A 122 8.27 7.87 9.51
CA ILE A 122 9.12 8.76 8.73
C ILE A 122 9.73 9.86 9.61
N LYS A 123 8.92 10.51 10.46
CA LYS A 123 9.41 11.54 11.38
C LYS A 123 10.47 10.99 12.33
N GLN A 124 10.23 9.84 12.94
CA GLN A 124 11.21 9.18 13.80
C GLN A 124 12.51 8.87 13.07
N PHE A 125 12.42 8.43 11.81
CA PHE A 125 13.60 8.15 10.99
C PHE A 125 14.41 9.42 10.67
N ILE A 126 13.75 10.54 10.35
CA ILE A 126 14.40 11.82 10.11
C ILE A 126 15.06 12.34 11.39
N GLU A 127 14.36 12.28 12.52
CA GLU A 127 14.90 12.70 13.82
C GLU A 127 16.13 11.89 14.26
N SER A 128 16.21 10.62 13.85
CA SER A 128 17.32 9.72 14.17
C SER A 128 18.52 9.82 13.21
N HIS A 129 18.44 10.62 12.13
CA HIS A 129 19.52 10.79 11.15
C HIS A 129 19.92 12.24 11.04
N ASP A 130 21.05 12.61 11.66
CA ASP A 130 21.51 14.01 11.72
C ASP A 130 21.64 14.68 10.34
N ASP A 131 22.05 13.93 9.32
CA ASP A 131 22.15 14.40 7.91
C ASP A 131 20.79 14.77 7.28
N LEU A 132 19.68 14.24 7.84
CA LEU A 132 18.32 14.54 7.38
C LEU A 132 17.62 15.61 8.25
N ARG A 133 18.14 15.92 9.46
CA ARG A 133 17.53 16.91 10.37
C ARG A 133 17.64 18.35 9.86
N GLU A 134 18.63 18.65 9.02
CA GLU A 134 18.75 19.96 8.38
C GLU A 134 17.72 20.19 7.25
N LYS A 135 17.11 19.12 6.73
CA LYS A 135 15.95 19.21 5.82
C LYS A 135 14.69 19.46 6.64
N ASN A 136 14.38 20.73 6.89
CA ASN A 136 13.06 21.12 7.37
C ASN A 136 12.00 20.72 6.30
N MET A 137 11.28 19.62 6.55
CA MET A 137 10.08 19.21 5.80
C MET A 137 8.86 20.04 6.21
#